data_AF-A0A7W1E7J1-F1
#
_entry.id   AF-A0A7W1E7J1-F1
#
_cell.length_a   1.000
_cell.length_b   1.000
_cell.length_c   1.000
_cell.angle_alpha   90.00
_cell.angle_beta   90.00
_cell.angle_gamma   90.00
#
_symmetry.space_group_name_H-M   'P 1'
#
loop_
_entity.id
_entity.type
_entity.pdbx_description
1 polymer ?
#
loop_
_entity_poly.entity_id
_entity_poly.type
_entity_poly.pdbx_seq_one_letter_code
_entity_poly.pdbx_strand_id
1 'polypeptide(L)'
;MKLSVAQWLETRNPPAPENLLARMNAEIVKLGLAESDVTPRALANAGASILRSLDESGCTGRAAALDLLAADALFTYAFEAAADSKPEIEEASLYVLEKVTTI
;
A
#
# COMPACT_ATOMS: atom_id res chain seq x y z
N MET A 1 -6.41 16.86 -12.68
CA MET A 1 -5.87 16.88 -11.31
C MET A 1 -5.77 15.44 -10.87
N LYS A 2 -4.59 14.96 -10.44
CA LYS A 2 -4.49 13.63 -9.85
C LYS A 2 -5.07 13.69 -8.44
N LEU A 3 -5.71 12.61 -8.01
CA LEU A 3 -6.18 12.47 -6.62
C LEU A 3 -4.97 12.27 -5.70
N SER A 4 -5.09 12.74 -4.45
CA SER A 4 -4.13 12.34 -3.44
C SER A 4 -4.26 10.84 -3.13
N VAL A 5 -3.23 10.24 -2.53
CA VAL A 5 -3.27 8.82 -2.12
C VAL A 5 -4.50 8.56 -1.22
N ALA A 6 -4.75 9.40 -0.23
CA ALA A 6 -5.88 9.25 0.68
C ALA A 6 -7.23 9.33 -0.06
N GLN A 7 -7.40 10.35 -0.92
CA GLN A 7 -8.62 10.52 -1.72
C GLN A 7 -8.86 9.35 -2.68
N TRP A 8 -7.81 8.82 -3.29
CA TRP A 8 -7.92 7.71 -4.24
C TRP A 8 -8.36 6.40 -3.57
N LEU A 9 -7.94 6.15 -2.32
CA LEU A 9 -8.40 4.99 -1.55
C LEU A 9 -9.89 5.08 -1.20
N GLU A 10 -10.40 6.29 -0.95
CA GLU A 10 -11.82 6.51 -0.69
C GLU A 10 -12.70 6.25 -1.93
N THR A 11 -12.13 6.28 -3.14
CA THR A 11 -12.88 5.99 -4.37
C THR A 11 -12.97 4.49 -4.70
N ARG A 12 -12.35 3.60 -3.91
CA ARG A 12 -12.37 2.15 -4.19
C ARG A 12 -13.78 1.58 -4.06
N ASN A 13 -14.16 0.70 -4.99
CA ASN A 13 -15.45 0.02 -4.98
C ASN A 13 -15.27 -1.49 -5.22
N PRO A 14 -15.66 -2.38 -4.29
CA PRO A 14 -16.24 -2.06 -2.99
C PRO A 14 -15.28 -1.27 -2.08
N PRO A 15 -15.80 -0.45 -1.13
CA PRO A 15 -14.95 0.23 -0.17
C PRO A 15 -14.23 -0.78 0.72
N ALA A 16 -12.99 -0.47 1.10
CA ALA A 16 -12.28 -1.26 2.08
C ALA A 16 -13.02 -1.21 3.44
N PRO A 17 -13.03 -2.31 4.22
CA PRO A 17 -13.53 -2.29 5.59
C PRO A 17 -12.86 -1.17 6.42
N GLU A 18 -13.61 -0.51 7.30
CA GLU A 18 -13.17 0.70 8.00
C GLU A 18 -11.84 0.52 8.76
N ASN A 19 -11.66 -0.63 9.42
CA ASN A 19 -10.44 -0.95 10.15
C ASN A 19 -9.22 -1.12 9.23
N LEU A 20 -9.41 -1.69 8.05
CA LEU A 20 -8.37 -1.85 7.04
C LEU A 20 -8.00 -0.50 6.43
N LEU A 21 -9.00 0.31 6.07
CA LEU A 21 -8.80 1.66 5.54
C LEU A 21 -8.07 2.55 6.55
N ALA A 22 -8.48 2.53 7.82
CA ALA A 22 -7.83 3.27 8.89
C ALA A 22 -6.36 2.86 9.05
N ARG A 23 -6.05 1.56 8.96
CA ARG A 23 -4.68 1.06 9.08
C ARG A 23 -3.79 1.49 7.91
N MET A 24 -4.31 1.43 6.68
CA MET A 24 -3.60 1.93 5.50
C MET A 24 -3.36 3.44 5.60
N ASN A 25 -4.38 4.21 5.96
CA ASN A 25 -4.27 5.66 6.13
C ASN A 25 -3.27 6.06 7.22
N ALA A 26 -3.19 5.31 8.33
CA ALA A 26 -2.20 5.56 9.36
C ALA A 26 -0.76 5.42 8.82
N GLU A 27 -0.48 4.44 7.98
CA GLU A 27 0.86 4.30 7.37
C GLU A 27 1.14 5.40 6.34
N ILE A 28 0.15 5.72 5.51
CA ILE A 28 0.24 6.79 4.50
C ILE A 28 0.54 8.14 5.17
N VAL A 29 -0.13 8.45 6.28
CA VAL A 29 0.13 9.66 7.08
C VAL A 29 1.53 9.60 7.71
N LYS A 30 1.91 8.47 8.31
CA LYS A 30 3.26 8.27 8.89
C LYS A 30 4.38 8.54 7.88
N LEU A 31 4.19 8.17 6.62
CA LEU A 31 5.17 8.39 5.55
C LEU A 31 5.04 9.76 4.86
N GLY A 32 4.09 10.60 5.27
CA GLY A 32 3.85 11.91 4.64
C GLY A 32 3.26 11.83 3.22
N LEU A 33 2.61 10.72 2.87
CA LEU A 33 2.08 10.43 1.54
C LEU A 33 0.61 10.85 1.36
N ALA A 34 -0.09 11.25 2.43
CA ALA A 34 -1.54 11.50 2.40
C ALA A 34 -1.98 12.52 1.34
N GLU A 35 -1.22 13.61 1.20
CA GLU A 35 -1.47 14.69 0.24
C GLU A 35 -0.68 14.52 -1.07
N SER A 36 0.15 13.48 -1.18
CA SER A 36 0.91 13.22 -2.40
C SER A 36 0.00 12.65 -3.48
N ASP A 37 0.32 12.94 -4.74
CA ASP A 37 -0.35 12.31 -5.89
C ASP A 37 -0.30 10.79 -5.77
N VAL A 38 -1.42 10.14 -6.09
CA VAL A 38 -1.47 8.68 -6.17
C VAL A 38 -0.52 8.19 -7.27
N THR A 39 0.42 7.32 -6.87
CA THR A 39 1.33 6.62 -7.77
C THR A 39 1.49 5.16 -7.30
N PRO A 40 1.77 4.21 -8.21
CA PRO A 40 2.08 2.84 -7.84
C PRO A 40 3.19 2.75 -6.78
N ARG A 41 4.24 3.57 -6.92
CA ARG A 41 5.37 3.60 -5.98
C ARG A 41 4.97 4.10 -4.60
N ALA A 42 4.12 5.12 -4.49
CA ALA A 42 3.67 5.63 -3.18
C ALA A 42 2.93 4.53 -2.39
N LEU A 43 2.01 3.83 -3.05
CA LEU A 43 1.25 2.72 -2.46
C LEU A 43 2.15 1.54 -2.09
N ALA A 44 3.06 1.13 -2.99
CA ALA A 44 4.02 0.07 -2.71
C ALA A 44 4.98 0.41 -1.55
N ASN A 45 5.41 1.66 -1.42
CA ASN A 45 6.24 2.09 -0.30
C ASN A 45 5.51 2.03 1.04
N ALA A 46 4.23 2.40 1.06
CA ALA A 46 3.40 2.25 2.25
C ALA A 46 3.27 0.77 2.65
N GLY A 47 2.94 -0.12 1.70
CA GLY A 47 2.86 -1.57 1.98
C GLY A 47 4.17 -2.15 2.51
N ALA A 48 5.30 -1.80 1.88
CA ALA A 48 6.62 -2.26 2.29
C ALA A 48 7.05 -1.73 3.67
N SER A 49 6.61 -0.53 4.06
CA SER A 49 6.86 0.04 5.38
C SER A 49 6.17 -0.77 6.49
N ILE A 50 4.93 -1.21 6.24
CA ILE A 50 4.19 -2.08 7.16
C ILE A 50 4.91 -3.42 7.33
N LEU A 51 5.28 -4.07 6.22
CA LEU A 51 5.96 -5.36 6.29
C LEU A 51 7.33 -5.29 6.98
N ARG A 52 8.13 -4.24 6.74
CA ARG A 52 9.39 -4.02 7.51
C ARG A 52 9.12 -3.87 9.00
N SER A 53 8.10 -3.10 9.37
CA SER A 53 7.74 -2.93 10.79
C SER A 53 7.32 -4.26 11.43
N LEU A 54 6.64 -5.14 10.67
CA LEU A 54 6.27 -6.48 11.11
C LEU A 54 7.49 -7.39 11.28
N ASP A 55 8.40 -7.41 10.31
CA ASP A 55 9.63 -8.20 10.37
C ASP A 55 10.50 -7.79 11.57
N GLU A 56 10.74 -6.48 11.73
CA GLU A 56 11.48 -5.91 12.86
C GLU A 56 10.85 -6.25 14.22
N SER A 57 9.51 -6.36 14.28
CA SER A 57 8.80 -6.71 15.50
C SER A 57 8.86 -8.21 15.84
N GLY A 58 9.20 -9.08 14.87
CA GLY A 58 9.10 -10.53 14.99
C GLY A 58 7.68 -11.06 15.22
N CYS A 59 6.65 -10.23 15.03
CA CYS A 59 5.26 -10.59 15.34
C CYS A 59 4.67 -11.46 14.22
N THR A 60 4.52 -12.76 14.49
CA THR A 60 3.96 -13.74 13.54
C THR A 60 2.57 -14.25 13.93
N GLY A 61 2.01 -13.71 15.03
CA GLY A 61 0.72 -14.13 15.56
C GLY A 61 -0.47 -13.38 14.96
N ARG A 62 -1.66 -13.64 15.49
CA ARG A 62 -2.92 -12.99 15.04
C ARG A 62 -2.87 -11.46 15.09
N ALA A 63 -2.04 -10.87 15.97
CA ALA A 63 -1.87 -9.43 16.06
C ALA A 63 -1.29 -8.81 14.77
N ALA A 64 -0.51 -9.56 13.99
CA ALA A 64 0.06 -9.10 12.72
C ALA A 64 -0.94 -9.21 11.54
N ALA A 65 -2.07 -9.89 11.72
CA ALA A 65 -2.97 -10.20 10.61
C ALA A 65 -3.54 -8.95 9.91
N LEU A 66 -3.89 -7.92 10.68
CA LEU A 66 -4.41 -6.67 10.11
C LEU A 66 -3.33 -5.92 9.33
N ASP A 67 -2.10 -5.93 9.82
CA ASP A 67 -0.96 -5.28 9.17
C ASP A 67 -0.56 -6.01 7.87
N LEU A 68 -0.57 -7.34 7.87
CA LEU A 68 -0.37 -8.14 6.66
C LEU A 68 -1.44 -7.85 5.61
N LEU A 69 -2.72 -7.78 6.01
CA LEU A 69 -3.81 -7.42 5.11
C LEU A 69 -3.68 -5.98 4.58
N ALA A 70 -3.24 -5.04 5.41
CA ALA A 70 -3.01 -3.67 4.97
C ALA A 70 -1.86 -3.58 3.96
N ALA A 71 -0.77 -4.30 4.18
CA ALA A 71 0.33 -4.38 3.22
C ALA A 71 -0.11 -5.01 1.89
N ASP A 72 -0.82 -6.14 1.95
CA ASP A 72 -1.35 -6.84 0.77
C ASP A 72 -2.30 -5.95 -0.05
N ALA A 73 -3.22 -5.26 0.62
CA ALA A 73 -4.12 -4.31 -0.03
C ALA A 73 -3.36 -3.15 -0.69
N LEU A 74 -2.34 -2.59 -0.03
CA LEU A 74 -1.53 -1.51 -0.59
C LEU A 74 -0.73 -1.95 -1.83
N PHE A 75 -0.21 -3.19 -1.86
CA PHE A 75 0.42 -3.73 -3.07
C PHE A 75 -0.61 -3.99 -4.18
N THR A 76 -1.78 -4.53 -3.85
CA THR A 76 -2.89 -4.68 -4.80
C THR A 76 -3.26 -3.33 -5.42
N TYR A 77 -3.38 -2.29 -4.61
CA TYR A 77 -3.67 -0.95 -5.07
C TYR A 77 -2.53 -0.30 -5.86
N ALA A 78 -1.27 -0.63 -5.58
CA ALA A 78 -0.16 -0.22 -6.43
C ALA A 78 -0.32 -0.75 -7.86
N PHE A 79 -0.79 -1.99 -8.01
CA PHE A 79 -1.09 -2.58 -9.33
C PHE A 79 -2.33 -1.94 -9.97
N GLU A 80 -3.40 -1.70 -9.22
CA GLU A 80 -4.57 -1.00 -9.74
C GLU A 80 -4.23 0.41 -10.23
N ALA A 81 -3.38 1.14 -9.50
CA ALA A 81 -2.93 2.47 -9.90
C ALA A 81 -2.05 2.46 -11.16
N ALA A 82 -1.48 1.31 -11.53
CA ALA A 82 -0.70 1.10 -12.74
C ALA A 82 -1.51 0.48 -13.89
N ALA A 83 -2.76 0.05 -13.63
CA ALA A 83 -3.49 -0.86 -14.49
C ALA A 83 -3.83 -0.29 -15.88
N ASP A 84 -3.88 1.05 -16.00
CA ASP A 84 -4.21 1.74 -17.25
C ASP A 84 -3.08 1.65 -18.30
N SER A 85 -1.90 1.16 -17.94
CA SER A 85 -0.72 1.12 -18.81
C SER A 85 0.12 -0.13 -18.58
N LYS A 86 0.29 -0.96 -19.62
CA LYS A 86 1.10 -2.19 -19.54
C LYS A 86 2.55 -1.94 -19.05
N PRO A 87 3.29 -0.94 -19.58
CA PRO A 87 4.60 -0.59 -19.03
C PRO A 87 4.58 -0.23 -17.54
N GLU A 88 3.53 0.46 -17.08
CA GLU A 88 3.42 0.85 -15.66
C GLU A 88 3.16 -0.36 -14.77
N ILE A 89 2.36 -1.34 -15.23
CA ILE A 89 2.16 -2.61 -14.49
C ILE A 89 3.48 -3.37 -14.36
N GLU A 90 4.27 -3.48 -15.43
CA GLU A 90 5.57 -4.16 -15.40
C GLU A 90 6.54 -3.46 -14.43
N GLU A 91 6.61 -2.13 -14.47
CA GLU A 91 7.42 -1.35 -13.53
C GLU A 91 6.96 -1.53 -12.08
N ALA A 92 5.64 -1.43 -11.82
CA ALA A 92 5.08 -1.63 -10.49
C ALA A 92 5.37 -3.05 -9.97
N SER A 93 5.31 -4.06 -10.83
CA SER A 93 5.61 -5.46 -10.48
C SER A 93 7.06 -5.65 -10.04
N LEU A 94 8.00 -5.12 -10.82
CA LEU A 94 9.42 -5.17 -10.45
C LEU A 94 9.66 -4.42 -9.13
N TYR A 95 9.04 -3.25 -8.96
CA TYR A 95 9.20 -2.45 -7.76
C TYR A 95 8.65 -3.12 -6.50
N VAL A 96 7.45 -3.72 -6.59
CA VAL A 96 6.85 -4.46 -5.47
C VAL A 96 7.71 -5.68 -5.11
N LEU A 97 8.17 -6.44 -6.12
CA LEU A 97 9.05 -7.59 -5.88
C LEU A 97 10.36 -7.18 -5.20
N GLU A 98 11.00 -6.11 -5.67
CA GLU A 98 12.20 -5.55 -5.03
C GLU A 98 11.91 -5.22 -3.57
N LYS A 99 10.79 -4.55 -3.28
CA LYS A 99 10.43 -4.15 -1.92
C LYS A 99 10.12 -5.30 -0.98
N VAL A 100 9.53 -6.38 -1.47
CA VAL A 100 9.17 -7.55 -0.65
C VAL A 100 10.38 -8.46 -0.38
N THR A 101 11.30 -8.55 -1.33
CA THR A 101 12.49 -9.42 -1.21
C THR A 101 13.64 -8.79 -0.42
N THR A 102 13.53 -7.50 -0.08
CA THR A 102 14.54 -6.73 0.67
C THR A 102 14.04 -6.27 2.04
N ILE A 103 12.98 -6.90 2.53
CA ILE A 103 12.44 -6.69 3.88
C ILE A 103 13.36 -7.35 4.90
#